data_AF-A0A554NCJ7-F1
#
_entry.id   AF-A0A554NCJ7-F1
#
_cell.length_a   1.000
_cell.length_b   1.000
_cell.length_c   1.000
_cell.angle_alpha   90.00
_cell.angle_beta   90.00
_cell.angle_gamma   90.00
#
_symmetry.space_group_name_H-M   'P 1'
#
loop_
_entity.id
_entity.type
_entity.pdbx_description
1 polymer ?
#
loop_
_entity_poly.entity_id
_entity_poly.type
_entity_poly.pdbx_seq_one_letter_code
_entity_poly.pdbx_strand_id
1 'polypeptide(L)'
;MPEDPTFPDPDATSPVAAGCERCPALVDCRTHISHGVGPTDAAVVVVGEAPGAGAPDADRWRGGNLTGMAYTTRHSGRTVRPLVADAGFAGGAYYTNAI
;
A
#
# COMPACT_ATOMS: atom_id res chain seq x y z
N MET A 1 -2.84 5.51 -23.31
CA MET A 1 -2.34 5.04 -21.99
C MET A 1 -3.58 4.72 -21.18
N PRO A 2 -3.69 3.53 -20.55
CA PRO A 2 -4.76 3.34 -19.58
C PRO A 2 -4.66 4.44 -18.51
N GLU A 3 -5.81 4.89 -18.02
CA GLU A 3 -5.89 5.90 -16.97
C GLU A 3 -5.10 5.42 -15.74
N ASP A 4 -4.40 6.35 -15.08
CA ASP A 4 -3.64 6.01 -13.89
C ASP A 4 -4.63 5.70 -12.75
N PRO A 5 -4.50 4.56 -12.04
CA PRO A 5 -5.49 4.18 -11.04
C PRO A 5 -5.62 5.25 -9.95
N THR A 6 -6.79 5.28 -9.30
CA THR A 6 -7.01 6.14 -8.14
C THR A 6 -5.96 5.83 -7.07
N PHE A 7 -5.23 6.87 -6.67
CA PHE A 7 -4.29 6.77 -5.56
C PHE A 7 -5.06 6.70 -4.25
N PRO A 8 -4.66 5.86 -3.28
CA PRO A 8 -5.39 5.76 -2.03
C PRO A 8 -5.38 7.08 -1.25
N ASP A 9 -6.49 7.32 -0.56
CA ASP A 9 -6.61 8.40 0.41
C ASP A 9 -5.76 8.09 1.66
N PRO A 10 -4.83 8.97 2.06
CA PRO A 10 -4.05 8.82 3.29
C PRO A 10 -4.91 8.68 4.55
N ASP A 11 -6.09 9.30 4.59
CA ASP A 11 -7.00 9.25 5.74
C ASP A 11 -7.72 7.89 5.85
N ALA A 12 -7.65 7.07 4.81
CA ALA A 12 -8.17 5.69 4.80
C ALA A 12 -7.15 4.65 5.30
N THR A 13 -6.04 5.09 5.91
CA THR A 13 -5.05 4.18 6.49
C THR A 13 -5.52 3.59 7.82
N SER A 14 -5.13 2.35 8.12
CA SER A 14 -5.37 1.74 9.44
C SER A 14 -4.03 1.41 10.13
N PRO A 15 -3.51 2.32 10.96
CA PRO A 15 -2.26 2.09 11.69
C PRO A 15 -2.46 1.05 12.78
N VAL A 16 -1.70 -0.05 12.73
CA VAL A 16 -1.84 -1.17 13.69
C VAL A 16 -0.76 -1.15 14.79
N ALA A 17 0.38 -0.50 14.53
CA ALA A 17 1.49 -0.39 15.47
C ALA A 17 2.40 0.78 15.09
N ALA A 18 2.01 1.99 15.49
CA ALA A 18 2.82 3.19 15.28
C ALA A 18 4.20 3.00 15.93
N GLY A 19 5.28 3.11 15.14
CA GLY A 19 6.65 2.99 15.62
C GLY A 19 7.06 1.59 16.10
N CYS A 20 6.51 0.51 15.53
CA CYS A 20 6.91 -0.86 15.90
C CYS A 20 8.40 -1.16 15.66
N GLU A 21 9.17 -1.52 16.69
CA GLU A 21 10.60 -1.83 16.59
C GLU A 21 10.97 -3.30 16.86
N ARG A 22 10.00 -4.21 16.79
CA ARG A 22 10.20 -5.65 17.11
C ARG A 22 11.21 -6.36 16.20
N CYS A 23 11.46 -5.83 15.00
CA CYS A 23 12.34 -6.43 14.00
C CYS A 23 13.48 -5.44 13.66
N PRO A 24 14.63 -5.48 14.35
CA PRO A 24 15.70 -4.49 14.19
C PRO A 24 16.17 -4.32 12.73
N ALA A 25 16.36 -5.44 12.01
CA ALA A 25 16.77 -5.39 10.61
C ALA A 25 15.76 -4.64 9.70
N LEU A 26 14.46 -4.70 10.02
CA LEU A 26 13.43 -3.95 9.29
C LEU A 26 13.38 -2.49 9.73
N VAL A 27 13.66 -2.20 11.01
CA VAL A 27 13.82 -0.83 11.51
C VAL A 27 14.94 -0.13 10.76
N ASP A 28 16.07 -0.82 10.61
CA ASP A 28 17.29 -0.26 10.01
C ASP A 28 17.12 0.09 8.53
N CYS A 29 16.29 -0.66 7.78
CA CYS A 29 16.15 -0.46 6.34
C CYS A 29 14.91 0.33 5.91
N ARG A 30 13.87 0.44 6.76
CA ARG A 30 12.60 1.09 6.38
C ARG A 30 12.66 2.60 6.57
N THR A 31 11.90 3.34 5.76
CA THR A 31 11.63 4.77 5.97
C THR A 31 10.33 4.96 6.75
N HIS A 32 9.29 4.21 6.41
CA HIS A 32 8.01 4.20 7.11
C HIS A 32 7.49 2.76 7.27
N ILE A 33 6.60 2.55 8.24
CA ILE A 33 5.77 1.35 8.28
C ILE A 33 4.69 1.50 7.20
N SER A 34 4.58 0.50 6.32
CA SER A 34 3.56 0.50 5.27
C SER A 34 2.25 -0.04 5.80
N HIS A 35 1.39 0.84 6.31
CA HIS A 35 0.09 0.46 6.85
C HIS A 35 -0.89 0.02 5.75
N GLY A 36 -1.85 -0.79 6.16
CA GLY A 36 -2.97 -1.14 5.28
C GLY A 36 -3.85 0.08 5.02
N VAL A 37 -4.51 0.08 3.86
CA VAL A 37 -5.31 1.21 3.37
C VAL A 37 -6.57 0.74 2.65
N GLY A 38 -7.69 1.39 2.94
CA GLY A 38 -9.02 1.10 2.39
C GLY A 38 -10.09 0.98 3.49
N PRO A 39 -11.33 0.64 3.10
CA PRO A 39 -12.43 0.48 4.05
C PRO A 39 -12.16 -0.67 5.03
N THR A 40 -12.49 -0.48 6.32
CA THR A 40 -12.35 -1.53 7.35
C THR A 40 -13.43 -2.60 7.25
N ASP A 41 -14.49 -2.34 6.51
CA ASP A 41 -15.59 -3.25 6.16
C ASP A 41 -15.48 -3.79 4.72
N ALA A 42 -14.29 -3.71 4.12
CA ALA A 42 -14.05 -4.19 2.76
C ALA A 42 -14.44 -5.67 2.58
N ALA A 43 -15.09 -5.97 1.45
CA ALA A 43 -15.47 -7.34 1.09
C ALA A 43 -14.27 -8.20 0.63
N VAL A 44 -13.18 -7.55 0.21
CA VAL A 44 -11.95 -8.20 -0.26
C VAL A 44 -10.74 -7.57 0.44
N VAL A 45 -9.84 -8.43 0.90
CA VAL A 45 -8.53 -8.02 1.42
C VAL A 45 -7.44 -8.53 0.49
N VAL A 46 -6.61 -7.60 0.00
CA VAL A 46 -5.45 -7.88 -0.83
C VAL A 46 -4.22 -7.85 0.07
N VAL A 47 -3.56 -8.99 0.21
CA VAL A 47 -2.38 -9.14 1.08
C VAL A 47 -1.14 -9.37 0.22
N GLY A 48 -0.22 -8.41 0.21
CA GLY A 48 1.13 -8.57 -0.34
C GLY A 48 2.11 -9.16 0.67
N GLU A 49 3.34 -9.42 0.22
CA GLU A 49 4.39 -9.94 1.10
C GLU A 49 4.91 -8.86 2.05
N ALA A 50 5.51 -7.80 1.51
CA ALA A 50 6.15 -6.72 2.24
C ALA A 50 6.20 -5.45 1.36
N PRO A 51 6.37 -4.25 1.93
CA PRO A 51 6.62 -3.05 1.13
C PRO A 51 7.94 -3.16 0.37
N GLY A 52 7.91 -2.86 -0.94
CA GLY A 52 9.14 -2.66 -1.71
C GLY A 52 9.88 -1.38 -1.28
N ALA A 53 11.19 -1.32 -1.58
CA ALA A 53 12.07 -0.20 -1.22
C ALA A 53 11.54 1.19 -1.65
N GLY A 54 10.82 1.23 -2.77
CA GLY A 54 10.21 2.44 -3.30
C GLY A 54 11.02 3.09 -4.42
N ALA A 55 10.49 4.19 -4.95
CA ALA A 55 11.10 5.00 -6.01
C ALA A 55 11.13 6.47 -5.53
N PRO A 56 12.26 6.95 -4.97
CA PRO A 56 12.32 8.27 -4.34
C PRO A 56 12.05 9.42 -5.33
N ASP A 57 12.47 9.24 -6.59
CA ASP A 57 12.37 10.25 -7.66
C ASP A 57 10.99 10.27 -8.36
N ALA A 58 10.04 9.46 -7.91
CA ALA A 58 8.70 9.45 -8.49
C ALA A 58 7.81 10.51 -7.82
N ASP A 59 7.11 11.32 -8.61
CA ASP A 59 6.14 12.30 -8.07
C ASP A 59 4.98 11.61 -7.33
N ARG A 60 4.48 10.51 -7.91
CA ARG A 60 3.39 9.68 -7.39
C ARG A 60 3.77 8.22 -7.53
N TRP A 61 3.19 7.36 -6.69
CA TRP A 61 3.52 5.93 -6.62
C TRP A 61 4.95 5.63 -6.14
N ARG A 62 5.42 6.36 -5.12
CA ARG A 62 6.74 6.22 -4.51
C ARG A 62 6.95 4.90 -3.75
N GLY A 63 5.89 4.16 -3.43
CA GLY A 63 5.96 2.89 -2.71
C GLY A 63 5.69 3.02 -1.21
N GLY A 64 5.19 1.93 -0.62
CA GLY A 64 4.72 1.93 0.77
C GLY A 64 5.81 2.24 1.79
N ASN A 65 7.06 1.87 1.50
CA ASN A 65 8.20 2.28 2.32
C ASN A 65 8.34 3.81 2.41
N LEU A 66 7.98 4.55 1.35
CA LEU A 66 8.13 6.01 1.26
C LEU A 66 6.81 6.77 1.50
N THR A 67 5.65 6.13 1.33
CA THR A 67 4.34 6.77 1.52
C THR A 67 3.63 6.30 2.80
N GLY A 68 4.11 5.25 3.46
CA GLY A 68 3.45 4.64 4.61
C GLY A 68 2.17 3.86 4.29
N MET A 69 1.87 3.60 3.01
CA MET A 69 0.62 2.97 2.56
C MET A 69 0.87 1.77 1.65
N ALA A 70 0.11 0.70 1.85
CA ALA A 70 0.23 -0.50 1.03
C ALA A 70 -0.18 -0.27 -0.45
N TYR A 71 0.45 -1.01 -1.36
CA TYR A 71 0.18 -0.97 -2.80
C TYR A 71 0.26 0.43 -3.42
N THR A 72 1.26 1.22 -3.03
CA THR A 72 1.57 2.54 -3.63
C THR A 72 2.86 2.53 -4.42
N THR A 73 3.43 1.38 -4.80
CA THR A 73 4.58 1.33 -5.73
C THR A 73 4.08 1.41 -7.18
N ARG A 74 4.95 1.87 -8.10
CA ARG A 74 4.61 1.90 -9.53
C ARG A 74 4.30 0.53 -10.12
N HIS A 75 4.97 -0.54 -9.67
CA HIS A 75 4.75 -1.87 -10.21
C HIS A 75 3.49 -2.51 -9.62
N SER A 76 3.44 -2.77 -8.31
CA SER A 76 2.30 -3.48 -7.72
C SER A 76 1.06 -2.61 -7.61
N GLY A 77 1.20 -1.32 -7.24
CA GLY A 77 0.06 -0.42 -7.08
C GLY A 77 -0.69 -0.16 -8.39
N ARG A 78 0.06 0.05 -9.49
CA ARG A 78 -0.53 0.35 -10.80
C ARG A 78 -1.00 -0.89 -11.57
N THR A 79 -0.64 -2.09 -11.11
CA THR A 79 -1.10 -3.35 -11.72
C THR A 79 -2.24 -3.98 -10.92
N VAL A 80 -2.11 -4.07 -9.60
CA VAL A 80 -3.08 -4.79 -8.77
C VAL A 80 -4.34 -3.98 -8.51
N ARG A 81 -4.25 -2.66 -8.34
CA ARG A 81 -5.46 -1.83 -8.10
C ARG A 81 -6.43 -1.86 -9.29
N PRO A 82 -5.99 -1.72 -10.56
CA PRO A 82 -6.88 -1.93 -11.71
C PRO A 82 -7.46 -3.33 -11.76
N LEU A 83 -6.65 -4.38 -11.54
CA LEU A 83 -7.14 -5.77 -11.53
C LEU A 83 -8.30 -5.97 -10.54
N VAL A 84 -8.18 -5.41 -9.33
CA VAL A 84 -9.20 -5.51 -8.29
C VAL A 84 -10.43 -4.66 -8.63
N ALA A 85 -10.22 -3.50 -9.26
CA ALA A 85 -11.31 -2.66 -9.75
C ALA A 85 -12.11 -3.35 -10.87
N ASP A 86 -11.42 -3.96 -11.83
CA ASP A 86 -12.00 -4.71 -12.95
C ASP A 86 -12.77 -5.94 -12.47
N ALA A 87 -12.38 -6.51 -11.33
CA ALA A 87 -13.11 -7.58 -10.64
C ALA A 87 -14.38 -7.10 -9.90
N GLY A 88 -14.69 -5.80 -9.93
CA GLY A 88 -15.89 -5.23 -9.32
C GLY A 88 -15.71 -4.69 -7.89
N PHE A 89 -14.47 -4.59 -7.40
CA PHE A 89 -14.17 -4.15 -6.03
C PHE A 89 -13.51 -2.77 -5.97
N ALA A 90 -13.75 -1.93 -6.98
CA ALA A 90 -13.28 -0.55 -6.98
C ALA A 90 -13.80 0.18 -5.72
N GLY A 91 -12.88 0.71 -4.89
CA GLY A 91 -13.21 1.38 -3.64
C GLY A 91 -13.69 0.47 -2.49
N GLY A 92 -13.96 -0.82 -2.74
CA GLY A 92 -14.47 -1.79 -1.76
C GLY A 92 -13.42 -2.82 -1.29
N ALA A 93 -12.15 -2.61 -1.61
CA ALA A 93 -11.05 -3.49 -1.24
C ALA A 93 -10.08 -2.83 -0.25
N TYR A 94 -9.59 -3.62 0.70
CA TYR A 94 -8.55 -3.24 1.65
C TYR A 94 -7.21 -3.82 1.21
N TYR A 95 -6.15 -3.01 1.22
CA TYR A 95 -4.83 -3.41 0.77
C TYR A 95 -3.86 -3.40 1.94
N THR A 96 -3.09 -4.48 2.14
CA THR A 96 -2.08 -4.58 3.19
C THR A 96 -0.92 -5.49 2.79
N ASN A 97 0.10 -5.61 3.64
CA ASN A 97 1.16 -6.60 3.51
C ASN A 97 1.19 -7.50 4.75
N ALA A 98 1.80 -8.67 4.63
CA ALA A 98 2.05 -9.57 5.76
C ALA A 98 3.15 -9.03 6.70
N ILE A 99 4.11 -8.26 6.15
CA ILE A 99 5.24 -7.66 6.86
C ILE A 99 5.24 -6.14 6.72
#